data_AF-A0A7Y9NQA2-F1
#
_entry.id   AF-A0A7Y9NQA2-F1
#
_cell.length_a   1.000
_cell.length_b   1.000
_cell.length_c   1.000
_cell.angle_alpha   90.00
_cell.angle_beta   90.00
_cell.angle_gamma   90.00
#
_symmetry.space_group_name_H-M   'P 1'
#
loop_
_entity.id
_entity.type
_entity.pdbx_description
1 polymer ?
#
loop_
_entity_poly.entity_id
_entity_poly.type
_entity_poly.pdbx_seq_one_letter_code
_entity_poly.pdbx_strand_id
1 'polypeptide(L)'
;MGGAIIKTAWLRYYSPEERPSRFSSKIQSWDTASKSGEFNDYSVCTTWGKLNEQHYLLDVFRCRLEYPDLRRAVKEQYLKHSPNAVVIEDKGSGIQLLQDLRADGVFALKAYCPPPGNDKAMRLFAQSAVFENGCVWLPKQAPWLADYVRELTTFPGTKYDDQVDSTTQALNYLRNNNSGDIWARLGRMGA
;
A
#
# COMPACT_ATOMS: atom_id res chain seq x y z
N MET A 1 23.44 13.18 8.84
CA MET A 1 22.82 13.38 7.51
C MET A 1 22.56 12.01 6.91
N GLY A 2 21.37 11.45 7.13
CA GLY A 2 20.93 10.22 6.45
C GLY A 2 20.22 10.62 5.16
N GLY A 3 20.66 10.10 4.02
CA GLY A 3 19.99 10.33 2.74
C GLY A 3 18.64 9.64 2.69
N ALA A 4 17.77 10.08 1.78
CA ALA A 4 16.49 9.42 1.54
C ALA A 4 16.70 7.95 1.15
N ILE A 5 15.83 7.06 1.65
CA ILE A 5 15.94 5.62 1.41
C ILE A 5 15.65 5.29 -0.06
N ILE A 6 14.63 5.96 -0.64
CA ILE A 6 14.27 5.80 -2.05
C ILE A 6 14.80 6.99 -2.84
N LYS A 7 15.53 6.71 -3.93
CA LYS A 7 16.06 7.74 -4.82
C LYS A 7 15.07 8.04 -5.94
N THR A 8 14.89 9.31 -6.28
CA THR A 8 14.04 9.73 -7.42
C THR A 8 14.44 9.03 -8.73
N ALA A 9 15.74 8.80 -8.95
CA ALA A 9 16.25 8.11 -10.14
C ALA A 9 15.81 6.64 -10.27
N TRP A 10 15.32 6.02 -9.19
CA TRP A 10 14.80 4.65 -9.21
C TRP A 10 13.32 4.57 -9.62
N LEU A 11 12.59 5.69 -9.55
CA LEU A 11 11.17 5.73 -9.88
C LEU A 11 10.96 5.52 -11.38
N ARG A 12 10.12 4.54 -11.73
CA ARG A 12 9.69 4.31 -13.11
C ARG A 12 8.31 4.91 -13.32
N TYR A 13 8.04 5.36 -14.54
CA TYR A 13 6.80 6.01 -14.88
C TYR A 13 6.14 5.39 -16.12
N TYR A 14 4.83 5.19 -16.08
CA TYR A 14 4.04 4.65 -17.17
C TYR A 14 2.99 5.66 -17.66
N SER A 15 2.77 5.68 -18.97
CA SER A 15 1.63 6.32 -19.63
C SER A 15 0.41 5.40 -19.63
N PRO A 16 -0.82 5.92 -19.82
CA PRO A 16 -2.03 5.09 -19.90
C PRO A 16 -1.92 3.92 -20.90
N GLU A 17 -1.16 4.10 -21.98
CA GLU A 17 -0.93 3.12 -23.05
C GLU A 17 0.08 2.03 -22.65
N GLU A 18 1.03 2.37 -21.77
CA GLU A 18 2.02 1.44 -21.19
C GLU A 18 1.43 0.63 -20.02
N ARG A 19 0.25 1.02 -19.52
CA ARG A 19 -0.40 0.32 -18.40
C ARG A 19 -0.93 -1.04 -18.86
N PRO A 20 -0.61 -2.14 -18.14
CA PRO A 20 -1.19 -3.44 -18.45
C PRO A 20 -2.72 -3.43 -18.46
N SER A 21 -3.31 -4.11 -19.45
CA SER A 21 -4.77 -4.28 -19.54
C SER A 21 -5.33 -5.19 -18.44
N ARG A 22 -4.48 -6.06 -17.87
CA ARG A 22 -4.81 -6.98 -16.78
C ARG A 22 -3.65 -7.09 -15.80
N PHE A 23 -4.00 -7.35 -14.54
CA PHE A 23 -3.07 -7.61 -13.45
C PHE A 23 -3.36 -9.00 -12.88
N SER A 24 -2.31 -9.73 -12.48
CA SER A 24 -2.45 -11.00 -11.77
C SER A 24 -3.01 -10.80 -10.36
N SER A 25 -2.72 -9.66 -9.74
CA SER A 25 -3.37 -9.22 -8.50
C SER A 25 -3.63 -7.72 -8.53
N LYS A 26 -4.75 -7.29 -7.95
CA LYS A 26 -5.03 -5.88 -7.70
C LYS A 26 -5.41 -5.73 -6.23
N ILE A 27 -4.67 -4.92 -5.49
CA ILE A 27 -4.89 -4.76 -4.06
C ILE A 27 -5.09 -3.29 -3.70
N GLN A 28 -5.69 -3.07 -2.53
CA GLN A 28 -5.65 -1.81 -1.81
C GLN A 28 -4.91 -2.01 -0.51
N SER A 29 -4.06 -1.05 -0.15
CA SER A 29 -3.36 -1.02 1.13
C SER A 29 -3.77 0.24 1.87
N TRP A 30 -4.41 0.06 3.02
CA TRP A 30 -4.88 1.14 3.87
C TRP A 30 -3.94 1.32 5.05
N ASP A 31 -3.43 2.54 5.19
CA ASP A 31 -2.91 3.06 6.44
C ASP A 31 -3.97 4.00 7.02
N THR A 32 -4.46 3.67 8.22
CA THR A 32 -5.62 4.32 8.82
C THR A 32 -5.23 5.08 10.06
N ALA A 33 -5.48 6.38 10.06
CA ALA A 33 -5.38 7.18 11.26
C ALA A 33 -6.35 6.68 12.34
N SER A 34 -5.93 6.75 13.60
CA SER A 34 -6.68 6.22 14.74
C SER A 34 -7.12 7.28 15.75
N LYS A 35 -6.90 8.57 15.45
CA LYS A 35 -7.24 9.68 16.36
C LYS A 35 -8.43 10.46 15.82
N SER A 36 -9.24 10.97 16.74
CA SER A 36 -10.34 11.91 16.51
C SER A 36 -9.91 13.34 16.89
N GLY A 37 -10.43 14.36 16.18
CA GLY A 37 -10.18 15.79 16.43
C GLY A 37 -9.68 16.61 15.23
N GLU A 38 -9.59 17.94 15.38
CA GLU A 38 -9.22 18.89 14.31
C GLU A 38 -7.82 18.68 13.70
N PHE A 39 -7.00 17.81 14.30
CA PHE A 39 -5.65 17.45 13.87
C PHE A 39 -5.52 15.97 13.44
N ASN A 40 -6.58 15.36 12.91
CA ASN A 40 -6.50 13.97 12.45
C ASN A 40 -5.32 13.73 11.50
N ASP A 41 -4.59 12.65 11.76
CA ASP A 41 -3.59 12.12 10.84
C ASP A 41 -4.30 11.70 9.53
N TYR A 42 -3.56 11.61 8.43
CA TYR A 42 -4.18 11.22 7.17
C TYR A 42 -4.51 9.73 7.16
N SER A 43 -5.68 9.38 6.63
CA SER A 43 -5.92 8.02 6.12
C SER A 43 -5.48 7.96 4.67
N VAL A 44 -4.70 6.94 4.32
CA VAL A 44 -4.17 6.72 2.98
C VAL A 44 -4.56 5.35 2.46
N CYS A 45 -5.04 5.32 1.22
CA CYS A 45 -5.20 4.10 0.44
C CYS A 45 -4.35 4.17 -0.82
N THR A 46 -3.43 3.23 -0.96
CA THR A 46 -2.71 3.02 -2.22
C THR A 46 -3.31 1.82 -2.94
N THR A 47 -3.71 2.01 -4.20
CA THR A 47 -4.23 0.93 -5.06
C THR A 47 -3.12 0.45 -5.99
N TRP A 48 -2.84 -0.85 -5.97
CA TRP A 48 -1.73 -1.45 -6.70
C TRP A 48 -2.21 -2.54 -7.65
N GLY A 49 -1.65 -2.58 -8.86
CA GLY A 49 -1.72 -3.72 -9.77
C GLY A 49 -0.38 -4.45 -9.80
N LYS A 50 -0.40 -5.78 -9.72
CA LYS A 50 0.79 -6.63 -9.90
C LYS A 50 0.68 -7.38 -11.23
N LEU A 51 1.76 -7.40 -12.00
CA LEU A 51 1.92 -8.28 -13.15
C LEU A 51 3.35 -8.82 -13.15
N ASN A 52 3.50 -10.14 -12.97
CA ASN A 52 4.80 -10.75 -12.67
C ASN A 52 5.45 -10.06 -11.46
N GLU A 53 6.73 -9.70 -11.53
CA GLU A 53 7.43 -8.98 -10.47
C GLU A 53 7.25 -7.45 -10.54
N GLN A 54 6.41 -6.95 -11.47
CA GLN A 54 6.17 -5.53 -11.67
C GLN A 54 4.96 -5.05 -10.88
N HIS A 55 5.10 -3.92 -10.21
CA HIS A 55 4.12 -3.31 -9.32
C HIS A 55 3.75 -1.92 -9.86
N TYR A 56 2.47 -1.73 -10.17
CA TYR A 56 1.94 -0.50 -10.74
C TYR A 56 1.08 0.21 -9.72
N LEU A 57 1.46 1.41 -9.31
CA LEU A 57 0.63 2.28 -8.49
C LEU A 57 -0.47 2.86 -9.38
N LEU A 58 -1.72 2.51 -9.08
CA LEU A 58 -2.88 2.86 -9.90
C LEU A 58 -3.61 4.09 -9.38
N ASP A 59 -3.67 4.25 -8.07
CA ASP A 59 -4.34 5.38 -7.42
C ASP A 59 -3.82 5.58 -6.00
N VAL A 60 -3.86 6.83 -5.53
CA VAL A 60 -3.62 7.19 -4.13
C VAL A 60 -4.78 8.04 -3.67
N PHE A 61 -5.52 7.54 -2.69
CA PHE A 61 -6.50 8.30 -1.95
C PHE A 61 -5.89 8.73 -0.62
N ARG A 62 -5.96 10.02 -0.29
CA ARG A 62 -5.45 10.59 0.96
C ARG A 62 -6.46 11.61 1.49
N CYS A 63 -6.98 11.38 2.68
CA CYS A 63 -7.94 12.29 3.31
C CYS A 63 -7.88 12.19 4.84
N ARG A 64 -8.21 13.27 5.54
CA ARG A 64 -8.42 13.23 6.99
C ARG A 64 -9.87 12.84 7.24
N LEU A 65 -10.07 11.67 7.82
CA LEU A 65 -11.39 11.07 7.97
C LEU A 65 -11.61 10.69 9.43
N GLU A 66 -12.80 10.99 9.93
CA GLU A 66 -13.33 10.37 11.13
C GLU A 66 -13.84 8.96 10.79
N TYR A 67 -14.02 8.11 11.81
CA TYR A 67 -14.29 6.68 11.61
C TYR A 67 -15.49 6.36 10.68
N PRO A 68 -16.66 7.03 10.79
CA PRO A 68 -17.77 6.76 9.87
C PRO A 68 -17.44 7.07 8.41
N ASP A 69 -16.70 8.16 8.16
CA ASP A 69 -16.28 8.55 6.82
C ASP A 69 -15.16 7.65 6.29
N LEU A 70 -14.28 7.16 7.15
CA LEU A 70 -13.27 6.16 6.81
C LEU A 70 -13.93 4.87 6.28
N ARG A 71 -14.92 4.32 7.00
CA ARG A 71 -15.64 3.12 6.55
C ARG A 71 -16.31 3.34 5.19
N ARG A 72 -16.92 4.50 4.98
CA ARG A 72 -17.52 4.87 3.69
C ARG A 72 -16.46 4.99 2.58
N ALA A 73 -15.35 5.67 2.84
CA ALA A 73 -14.26 5.83 1.89
C ALA A 73 -13.65 4.48 1.47
N VAL A 74 -13.49 3.53 2.40
CA VAL A 74 -13.00 2.18 2.06
C VAL A 74 -13.93 1.49 1.08
N LYS A 75 -15.24 1.55 1.30
CA LYS A 75 -16.24 0.95 0.41
C LYS A 75 -16.26 1.64 -0.97
N GLU A 76 -16.21 2.97 -0.99
CA GLU A 76 -16.16 3.74 -2.24
C GLU A 76 -14.92 3.39 -3.07
N GLN A 77 -13.73 3.34 -2.45
CA GLN A 77 -12.50 2.94 -3.13
C GLN A 77 -12.52 1.46 -3.55
N TYR A 78 -13.08 0.57 -2.73
CA TYR A 78 -13.25 -0.84 -3.07
C TYR A 78 -14.12 -1.01 -4.32
N LEU A 79 -15.26 -0.34 -4.38
CA LEU A 79 -16.16 -0.36 -5.54
C LEU A 79 -15.50 0.25 -6.78
N LYS A 80 -14.84 1.41 -6.62
CA LYS A 80 -14.15 2.14 -7.71
C LYS A 80 -13.11 1.27 -8.42
N HIS A 81 -12.32 0.49 -7.65
CA HIS A 81 -11.16 -0.22 -8.18
C HIS A 81 -11.36 -1.73 -8.33
N SER A 82 -12.36 -2.30 -7.66
CA SER A 82 -12.63 -3.74 -7.59
C SER A 82 -11.35 -4.57 -7.32
N PRO A 83 -10.64 -4.32 -6.21
CA PRO A 83 -9.45 -5.09 -5.86
C PRO A 83 -9.83 -6.50 -5.38
N ASN A 84 -8.91 -7.45 -5.52
CA ASN A 84 -9.04 -8.79 -4.96
C ASN A 84 -8.50 -8.93 -3.54
N ALA A 85 -7.80 -7.91 -3.02
CA ALA A 85 -7.49 -7.80 -1.60
C ALA A 85 -7.57 -6.35 -1.12
N VAL A 86 -8.11 -6.15 0.08
CA VAL A 86 -8.09 -4.89 0.82
C VAL A 86 -7.32 -5.15 2.10
N VAL A 87 -6.07 -4.68 2.13
CA VAL A 87 -5.11 -4.87 3.20
C VAL A 87 -5.23 -3.71 4.18
N ILE A 88 -5.51 -4.00 5.45
CA ILE A 88 -5.67 -3.02 6.52
C ILE A 88 -4.80 -3.47 7.70
N GLU A 89 -4.05 -2.56 8.32
CA GLU A 89 -3.26 -2.87 9.51
C GLU A 89 -4.16 -3.36 10.65
N ASP A 90 -3.82 -4.49 11.27
CA ASP A 90 -4.56 -5.10 12.38
C ASP A 90 -4.19 -4.46 13.72
N LYS A 91 -4.35 -3.13 13.79
CA LYS A 91 -4.00 -2.32 14.95
C LYS A 91 -4.91 -1.10 15.07
N GLY A 92 -5.17 -0.66 16.30
CA GLY A 92 -5.92 0.57 16.56
C GLY A 92 -7.30 0.56 15.88
N SER A 93 -7.57 1.58 15.07
CA SER A 93 -8.83 1.72 14.31
C SER A 93 -9.02 0.64 13.25
N GLY A 94 -7.94 0.02 12.75
CA GLY A 94 -8.00 -1.02 11.72
C GLY A 94 -8.71 -2.30 12.17
N ILE A 95 -8.62 -2.65 13.46
CA ILE A 95 -9.29 -3.84 14.03
C ILE A 95 -10.82 -3.71 13.91
N GLN A 96 -11.37 -2.58 14.37
CA GLN A 96 -12.81 -2.33 14.30
C GLN A 96 -13.27 -2.18 12.84
N LEU A 97 -12.47 -1.51 12.02
CA LEU A 97 -12.75 -1.31 10.60
C LEU A 97 -12.88 -2.65 9.85
N LEU A 98 -11.97 -3.59 10.10
CA LEU A 98 -12.01 -4.94 9.51
C LEU A 98 -13.29 -5.69 9.91
N GLN A 99 -13.73 -5.57 11.16
CA GLN A 99 -14.95 -6.23 11.64
C GLN A 99 -16.19 -5.64 10.98
N ASP A 100 -16.32 -4.31 10.97
CA ASP A 100 -17.47 -3.61 10.41
C ASP A 100 -17.58 -3.82 8.89
N LEU A 101 -16.45 -3.75 8.16
CA LEU A 101 -16.44 -4.00 6.72
C LEU A 101 -16.81 -5.44 6.37
N ARG A 102 -16.43 -6.41 7.21
CA ARG A 102 -16.83 -7.80 7.03
C ARG A 102 -18.33 -7.99 7.25
N ALA A 103 -18.90 -7.34 8.28
CA ALA A 103 -20.34 -7.33 8.52
C ALA A 103 -21.12 -6.68 7.36
N ASP A 104 -20.51 -5.70 6.70
CA ASP A 104 -21.04 -5.04 5.49
C ASP A 104 -20.89 -5.86 4.20
N GLY A 105 -20.31 -7.06 4.24
CA GLY A 105 -20.14 -7.91 3.07
C GLY A 105 -18.92 -7.61 2.20
N VAL A 106 -17.91 -6.91 2.72
CA VAL A 106 -16.60 -6.78 2.03
C VAL A 106 -15.76 -8.02 2.32
N PHE A 107 -15.68 -8.94 1.35
CA PHE A 107 -15.02 -10.23 1.54
C PHE A 107 -13.52 -10.25 1.18
N ALA A 108 -13.03 -9.23 0.48
CA ALA A 108 -11.62 -9.13 0.06
C ALA A 108 -10.66 -8.70 1.19
N LEU A 109 -11.13 -8.58 2.44
CA LEU A 109 -10.36 -8.03 3.56
C LEU A 109 -9.20 -8.93 3.98
N LYS A 110 -8.05 -8.31 4.23
CA LYS A 110 -6.82 -8.95 4.73
C LYS A 110 -6.26 -8.12 5.88
N ALA A 111 -6.22 -8.71 7.06
CA ALA A 111 -5.51 -8.14 8.20
C ALA A 111 -4.00 -8.18 7.93
N TYR A 112 -3.30 -7.08 8.21
CA TYR A 112 -1.84 -6.99 8.09
C TYR A 112 -1.20 -6.68 9.43
N CYS A 113 -0.24 -7.51 9.82
CA CYS A 113 0.60 -7.26 10.97
C CYS A 113 2.02 -6.96 10.47
N PRO A 114 2.55 -5.74 10.70
CA PRO A 114 3.94 -5.44 10.36
C PRO A 114 4.89 -6.42 11.05
N PRO A 115 6.01 -6.83 10.40
CA PRO A 115 6.99 -7.70 11.04
C PRO A 115 7.52 -7.08 12.35
N PRO A 116 7.63 -7.87 13.45
CA PRO A 116 8.09 -7.36 14.73
C PRO A 116 9.53 -6.84 14.64
N GLY A 117 9.84 -5.80 15.42
CA GLY A 117 11.19 -5.24 15.52
C GLY A 117 11.64 -4.32 14.37
N ASN A 118 10.82 -4.13 13.34
CA ASN A 118 11.13 -3.20 12.24
C ASN A 118 10.44 -1.85 12.45
N ASP A 119 11.25 -0.81 12.68
CA ASP A 119 10.79 0.58 12.59
C ASP A 119 10.37 0.93 11.14
N LYS A 120 9.74 2.10 10.97
CA LYS A 120 9.23 2.55 9.65
C LYS A 120 10.36 2.63 8.60
N ALA A 121 11.54 3.09 9.00
CA ALA A 121 12.70 3.20 8.11
C ALA A 121 13.17 1.83 7.62
N MET A 122 13.27 0.84 8.52
CA MET A 122 13.61 -0.53 8.18
C MET A 122 12.58 -1.18 7.27
N ARG A 123 11.28 -0.87 7.45
CA ARG A 123 10.23 -1.37 6.53
C ARG A 123 10.39 -0.83 5.12
N LEU A 124 10.70 0.45 4.94
CA LEU A 124 10.96 1.01 3.62
C LEU A 124 12.28 0.50 3.04
N PHE A 125 13.33 0.40 3.86
CA PHE A 125 14.61 -0.15 3.45
C PHE A 125 14.46 -1.57 2.90
N ALA A 126 13.64 -2.42 3.53
CA ALA A 126 13.34 -3.77 3.06
C ALA A 126 12.60 -3.85 1.70
N GLN A 127 12.05 -2.72 1.22
CA GLN A 127 11.45 -2.60 -0.12
C GLN A 127 12.34 -1.85 -1.13
N SER A 128 13.45 -1.24 -0.70
CA SER A 128 14.30 -0.39 -1.54
C SER A 128 14.80 -1.10 -2.81
N ALA A 129 15.17 -2.38 -2.70
CA ALA A 129 15.59 -3.21 -3.84
C ALA A 129 14.51 -3.33 -4.92
N VAL A 130 13.22 -3.31 -4.57
CA VAL A 130 12.12 -3.37 -5.55
C VAL A 130 12.09 -2.09 -6.39
N PHE A 131 12.36 -0.94 -5.77
CA PHE A 131 12.49 0.34 -6.48
C PHE A 131 13.77 0.39 -7.30
N GLU A 132 14.91 0.03 -6.70
CA GLU A 132 16.23 0.06 -7.37
C GLU A 132 16.26 -0.81 -8.63
N ASN A 133 15.63 -1.98 -8.59
CA ASN A 133 15.49 -2.88 -9.74
C ASN A 133 14.49 -2.38 -10.80
N GLY A 134 13.85 -1.23 -10.60
CA GLY A 134 12.87 -0.67 -11.53
C GLY A 134 11.55 -1.44 -11.58
N CYS A 135 11.19 -2.15 -10.51
CA CYS A 135 9.97 -2.96 -10.45
C CYS A 135 8.72 -2.18 -9.99
N VAL A 136 8.87 -0.89 -9.67
CA VAL A 136 7.77 -0.02 -9.22
C VAL A 136 7.48 1.06 -10.26
N TRP A 137 6.25 1.06 -10.76
CA TRP A 137 5.76 1.92 -11.84
C TRP A 137 4.69 2.89 -11.31
N LEU A 138 4.93 4.18 -11.48
CA LEU A 138 4.05 5.28 -11.10
C LEU A 138 3.41 5.85 -12.38
N PRO A 139 2.19 6.42 -12.34
CA PRO A 139 1.65 7.07 -13.53
C PRO A 139 2.50 8.31 -13.85
N LYS A 140 2.67 8.64 -15.13
CA LYS A 140 3.33 9.89 -15.55
C LYS A 140 2.59 11.14 -15.07
N GLN A 141 1.28 11.03 -14.87
CA GLN A 141 0.41 12.13 -14.43
C GLN A 141 -0.67 11.61 -13.48
N ALA A 142 -0.76 12.21 -12.29
CA ALA A 142 -1.89 12.08 -11.39
C ALA A 142 -1.91 13.28 -10.42
N PRO A 143 -3.09 13.73 -9.94
CA PRO A 143 -3.18 14.85 -9.01
C PRO A 143 -2.39 14.66 -7.70
N TRP A 144 -2.28 13.41 -7.23
CA TRP A 144 -1.59 13.03 -6.00
C TRP A 144 -0.08 12.75 -6.18
N LEU A 145 0.42 12.68 -7.42
CA LEU A 145 1.74 12.14 -7.72
C LEU A 145 2.88 12.94 -7.10
N ALA A 146 2.82 14.27 -7.18
CA ALA A 146 3.90 15.14 -6.71
C ALA A 146 4.11 15.00 -5.20
N ASP A 147 3.02 14.96 -4.42
CA ASP A 147 3.08 14.80 -2.97
C ASP A 147 3.48 13.37 -2.57
N TYR A 148 3.02 12.36 -3.30
CA TYR A 148 3.44 10.97 -3.11
C TYR A 148 4.95 10.80 -3.31
N VAL A 149 5.48 11.29 -4.45
CA VAL A 149 6.90 11.20 -4.78
C VAL A 149 7.73 11.96 -3.74
N ARG A 150 7.32 13.18 -3.38
CA ARG A 150 8.03 13.98 -2.37
C ARG A 150 8.12 13.22 -1.05
N GLU A 151 7.02 12.70 -0.54
CA GLU A 151 7.00 11.96 0.73
C GLU A 151 7.91 10.72 0.67
N LEU A 152 7.81 9.93 -0.39
CA LEU A 152 8.61 8.71 -0.57
C LEU A 152 10.11 8.96 -0.70
N THR A 153 10.53 10.01 -1.43
CA THR A 153 11.94 10.31 -1.72
C THR A 153 12.58 11.28 -0.74
N THR A 154 11.88 11.68 0.32
CA THR A 154 12.45 12.50 1.40
C THR A 154 12.39 11.82 2.77
N PHE A 155 11.78 10.63 2.84
CA PHE A 155 11.76 9.80 4.04
C PHE A 155 13.11 9.05 4.24
N PRO A 156 13.63 8.94 5.48
CA PRO A 156 13.05 9.41 6.75
C PRO A 156 13.30 10.91 7.01
N GLY A 157 12.45 11.55 7.82
CA GLY A 157 12.58 12.96 8.21
C GLY A 157 11.51 13.90 7.63
N THR A 158 10.45 13.35 7.08
CA THR A 158 9.26 14.08 6.63
C THR A 158 8.27 14.27 7.77
N LYS A 159 7.41 15.30 7.65
CA LYS A 159 6.28 15.51 8.57
C LYS A 159 5.24 14.39 8.49
N TYR A 160 5.10 13.80 7.31
CA TYR A 160 4.12 12.77 7.00
C TYR A 160 4.81 11.51 6.50
N ASP A 161 4.31 10.35 6.88
CA ASP A 161 4.81 9.05 6.45
C ASP A 161 3.69 8.05 6.09
N ASP A 162 2.43 8.50 6.09
CA ASP A 162 1.26 7.66 5.88
C ASP A 162 1.26 6.98 4.48
N GLN A 163 1.76 7.69 3.45
CA GLN A 163 1.89 7.12 2.10
C GLN A 163 3.04 6.10 2.02
N VAL A 164 4.09 6.30 2.82
CA VAL A 164 5.22 5.37 2.95
C VAL A 164 4.76 4.09 3.66
N ASP A 165 4.01 4.22 4.75
CA ASP A 165 3.47 3.06 5.48
C ASP A 165 2.52 2.25 4.59
N SER A 166 1.56 2.90 3.93
CA SER A 166 0.66 2.24 2.98
C SER A 166 1.42 1.53 1.83
N THR A 167 2.47 2.16 1.29
CA THR A 167 3.31 1.59 0.22
C THR A 167 4.10 0.37 0.69
N THR A 168 4.76 0.45 1.84
CA THR A 168 5.58 -0.66 2.36
C THR A 168 4.73 -1.86 2.73
N GLN A 169 3.54 -1.63 3.30
CA GLN A 169 2.54 -2.66 3.54
C GLN A 169 2.10 -3.34 2.23
N ALA A 170 1.79 -2.57 1.19
CA ALA A 170 1.36 -3.10 -0.10
C ALA A 170 2.42 -4.00 -0.74
N LEU A 171 3.66 -3.52 -0.83
CA LEU A 171 4.77 -4.26 -1.44
C LEU A 171 5.13 -5.52 -0.63
N ASN A 172 5.10 -5.43 0.70
CA ASN A 172 5.30 -6.59 1.56
C ASN A 172 4.21 -7.66 1.31
N TYR A 173 2.94 -7.25 1.26
CA TYR A 173 1.81 -8.14 0.99
C TYR A 173 1.94 -8.81 -0.38
N LEU A 174 2.24 -8.04 -1.43
CA LEU A 174 2.34 -8.53 -2.82
C LEU A 174 3.54 -9.47 -3.03
N ARG A 175 4.62 -9.29 -2.28
CA ARG A 175 5.76 -10.21 -2.27
C ARG A 175 5.40 -11.54 -1.60
N ASN A 176 4.68 -11.49 -0.48
CA ASN A 176 4.36 -12.68 0.31
C ASN A 176 3.20 -13.52 -0.24
N ASN A 177 2.32 -12.93 -1.04
CA ASN A 177 1.13 -13.60 -1.60
C ASN A 177 1.25 -13.92 -3.09
N ASN A 178 2.46 -14.17 -3.58
CA ASN A 178 2.66 -14.66 -4.95
C ASN A 178 2.08 -16.08 -5.07
N SER A 179 1.07 -16.28 -5.91
CA SER A 179 0.41 -17.58 -6.10
C SER A 179 1.37 -18.70 -6.55
N GLY A 180 2.53 -18.34 -7.12
CA GLY A 180 3.62 -19.27 -7.45
C GLY A 180 4.45 -19.75 -6.24
N ASP A 181 4.53 -18.97 -5.16
CA ASP A 181 5.36 -19.29 -3.99
C ASP A 181 4.66 -20.18 -2.96
N ILE A 182 3.33 -20.29 -3.01
CA ILE A 182 2.57 -21.14 -2.08
C ILE A 182 2.98 -22.61 -2.26
N TRP A 183 3.14 -23.08 -3.50
CA TRP A 183 3.62 -24.44 -3.79
C TRP A 183 5.10 -24.63 -3.45
N ALA A 184 5.96 -23.63 -3.70
CA ALA A 184 7.39 -23.68 -3.38
C ALA A 184 7.69 -23.58 -1.86
N ARG A 185 6.77 -23.03 -1.08
CA ARG A 185 6.84 -22.99 0.39
C ARG A 185 6.28 -24.26 1.02
N LEU A 186 5.16 -24.79 0.51
CA LEU A 186 4.61 -26.07 0.98
C LEU A 186 5.55 -27.25 0.67
N GLY A 187 6.24 -27.24 -0.48
CA GLY A 187 7.23 -28.26 -0.83
C GLY A 187 8.50 -28.26 0.04
N ARG A 188 8.77 -27.19 0.80
CA ARG A 188 9.91 -27.08 1.73
C ARG A 188 9.57 -27.41 3.18
N MET A 189 8.30 -27.55 3.52
CA MET A 189 7.84 -27.98 4.85
C MET A 189 7.54 -29.50 4.91
N GLY A 190 7.70 -30.21 3.79
CA GLY A 190 7.48 -31.65 3.66
C GLY A 190 8.72 -32.45 3.22
N ALA A 191 9.92 -31.88 3.35
CA ALA A 191 11.19 -32.53 3.04
C ALA A 191 12.12 -32.52 4.27
#